data_AF-A0A6M3XVD5-F1
#
_entry.id   AF-A0A6M3XVD5-F1
#
_cell.length_a   1.000
_cell.length_b   1.000
_cell.length_c   1.000
_cell.angle_alpha   90.00
_cell.angle_beta   90.00
_cell.angle_gamma   90.00
#
_symmetry.space_group_name_H-M   'P 1'
#
loop_
_entity.id
_entity.type
_entity.pdbx_description
1 polymer ?
#
loop_
_entity_poly.entity_id
_entity_poly.type
_entity_poly.pdbx_seq_one_letter_code
_entity_poly.pdbx_strand_id
1 'polypeptide(L)'
;MEPELQDKKFTKIFSVDGIYQSVNDHPPLEIKAITQSIEKAKELNIPIVSIQAYATERYPLREIQRKLNSVWFVSTAAYMVAYALYYDYEKIHLYGIDQGPSLAYQVGKAPLAFWIGQAVGRGVEVVLGRGSLRWTYNSGLADFPRPYAVEEYEKIYRALPKEDG
;
A
#
# COMPACT_ATOMS: atom_id res chain seq x y z
N MET A 1 -7.35 -6.01 16.80
CA MET A 1 -5.99 -5.42 16.85
C MET A 1 -5.28 -6.05 18.04
N GLU A 2 -4.00 -6.43 17.89
CA GLU A 2 -3.26 -7.05 19.00
C GLU A 2 -3.23 -6.12 20.23
N PRO A 3 -3.37 -6.64 21.46
CA PRO A 3 -3.50 -5.81 22.67
C PRO A 3 -2.38 -4.78 22.84
N GLU A 4 -1.15 -5.13 22.49
CA GLU A 4 0.03 -4.27 22.61
C GLU A 4 0.04 -3.06 21.66
N LEU A 5 -0.87 -3.04 20.68
CA LEU A 5 -1.01 -1.95 19.71
C LEU A 5 -2.16 -0.99 20.03
N GLN A 6 -3.04 -1.30 21.00
CA GLN A 6 -4.25 -0.52 21.28
C GLN A 6 -3.99 0.93 21.70
N ASP A 7 -2.94 1.17 22.47
CA ASP A 7 -2.60 2.50 22.98
C ASP A 7 -1.49 3.19 22.17
N LYS A 8 -1.03 2.57 21.08
CA LYS A 8 0.03 3.14 20.24
C LYS A 8 -0.53 4.27 19.38
N LYS A 9 0.14 5.42 19.41
CA LYS A 9 -0.18 6.59 18.59
C LYS A 9 0.54 6.51 17.24
N PHE A 10 -0.05 7.11 16.22
CA PHE A 10 0.63 7.34 14.95
C PHE A 10 1.86 8.24 15.17
N THR A 11 3.02 7.76 14.74
CA THR A 11 4.29 8.49 14.91
C THR A 11 4.76 9.16 13.63
N LYS A 12 4.30 8.69 12.47
CA LYS A 12 4.68 9.18 11.14
C LYS A 12 3.53 8.98 10.16
N ILE A 13 3.45 9.83 9.15
CA ILE A 13 2.60 9.67 7.97
C ILE A 13 3.51 9.50 6.75
N PHE A 14 3.21 8.53 5.90
CA PHE A 14 3.90 8.34 4.63
C PHE A 14 3.02 8.84 3.50
N SER A 15 3.61 9.60 2.58
CA SER A 15 2.91 10.15 1.41
C SER A 15 3.89 10.22 0.24
N VAL A 16 4.11 9.08 -0.42
CA VAL A 16 5.24 8.91 -1.36
C VAL A 16 4.78 8.73 -2.80
N ASP A 17 3.61 8.13 -3.01
CA ASP A 17 2.92 8.14 -4.29
C ASP A 17 2.44 9.56 -4.64
N GLY A 18 2.55 9.89 -5.92
CA GLY A 18 2.23 11.23 -6.41
C GLY A 18 0.73 11.49 -6.47
N ILE A 19 0.37 12.75 -6.28
CA ILE A 19 -0.95 13.35 -6.56
C ILE A 19 -1.37 13.10 -8.03
N TYR A 20 -0.45 12.69 -8.90
CA TYR A 20 -0.73 12.40 -10.32
C TYR A 20 -1.76 11.29 -10.56
N GLN A 21 -1.92 10.32 -9.65
CA GLN A 21 -3.00 9.34 -9.79
C GLN A 21 -4.37 9.98 -9.52
N SER A 22 -4.47 10.88 -8.53
CA SER A 22 -5.74 11.50 -8.14
C SER A 22 -6.32 12.45 -9.19
N VAL A 23 -5.48 13.05 -10.03
CA VAL A 23 -5.94 13.94 -11.13
C VAL A 23 -6.55 13.15 -12.29
N ASN A 24 -6.18 11.88 -12.43
CA ASN A 24 -6.65 10.99 -13.50
C ASN A 24 -7.73 10.00 -13.02
N ASP A 25 -8.01 9.95 -11.72
CA ASP A 25 -9.12 9.16 -11.19
C ASP A 25 -10.48 9.77 -11.60
N HIS A 26 -11.50 8.93 -11.69
CA HIS A 26 -12.88 9.34 -12.00
C HIS A 26 -13.85 8.75 -10.95
N PRO A 27 -14.39 9.58 -10.03
CA PRO A 27 -14.11 11.02 -9.88
C PRO A 27 -12.68 11.27 -9.38
N PRO A 28 -12.06 12.40 -9.75
CA PRO A 28 -10.72 12.72 -9.28
C PRO A 28 -10.76 12.83 -7.77
N LEU A 29 -9.82 12.17 -7.09
CA LEU A 29 -9.58 12.39 -5.67
C LEU A 29 -9.28 13.88 -5.51
N GLU A 30 -10.17 14.61 -4.84
CA GLU A 30 -10.04 16.06 -4.74
C GLU A 30 -8.68 16.39 -4.14
N ILE A 31 -7.88 17.18 -4.86
CA ILE A 31 -6.58 17.70 -4.39
C ILE A 31 -6.71 18.32 -2.98
N LYS A 32 -7.89 18.85 -2.65
CA LYS A 32 -8.26 19.36 -1.32
C LYS A 32 -8.12 18.32 -0.21
N ALA A 33 -8.52 17.06 -0.42
CA ALA A 33 -8.48 16.03 0.63
C ALA A 33 -7.05 15.62 1.03
N ILE A 34 -6.13 15.58 0.06
CA ILE A 34 -4.71 15.30 0.30
C ILE A 34 -4.08 16.49 1.04
N THR A 35 -4.36 17.71 0.59
CA THR A 35 -3.88 18.95 1.22
C THR A 35 -4.36 19.04 2.68
N GLN A 36 -5.64 18.73 2.95
CA GLN A 36 -6.18 18.67 4.31
C GLN A 36 -5.46 17.65 5.20
N SER A 37 -5.12 16.48 4.67
CA SER A 37 -4.40 15.44 5.42
C SER A 37 -2.97 15.89 5.76
N ILE A 38 -2.30 16.56 4.82
CA ILE A 38 -0.96 17.14 5.02
C ILE A 38 -1.01 18.28 6.04
N GLU A 39 -1.98 19.18 5.93
CA GLU A 39 -2.19 20.27 6.89
C GLU A 39 -2.48 19.72 8.28
N LYS A 40 -3.34 18.71 8.39
CA LYS A 40 -3.66 18.09 9.67
C LYS A 40 -2.46 17.41 10.31
N ALA A 41 -1.64 16.73 9.52
CA ALA A 41 -0.38 16.15 9.99
C ALA A 41 0.55 17.22 10.60
N LYS A 42 0.64 18.39 9.94
CA LYS A 42 1.43 19.53 10.45
C LYS A 42 0.85 20.09 11.75
N GLU A 43 -0.47 20.30 11.83
CA GLU A 43 -1.14 20.75 13.06
C GLU A 43 -0.89 19.81 14.25
N LEU A 44 -0.91 18.51 13.99
CA LEU A 44 -0.68 17.47 15.00
C LEU A 44 0.80 17.23 15.31
N ASN A 45 1.72 17.95 14.66
CA ASN A 45 3.17 17.75 14.74
C ASN A 45 3.60 16.29 14.44
N ILE A 46 2.91 15.63 13.50
CA ILE A 46 3.24 14.29 13.04
C ILE A 46 4.16 14.40 11.81
N PRO A 47 5.38 13.83 11.85
CA PRO A 47 6.29 13.81 10.71
C PRO A 47 5.66 13.21 9.45
N ILE A 48 5.81 13.91 8.33
CA ILE A 48 5.45 13.47 6.99
C ILE A 48 6.72 12.97 6.28
N VAL A 49 6.82 11.65 6.13
CA VAL A 49 7.89 10.98 5.42
C VAL A 49 7.55 10.92 3.93
N SER A 50 8.33 11.62 3.10
CA SER A 50 8.07 11.67 1.66
C SER A 50 9.31 12.04 0.83
N ILE A 51 9.24 11.75 -0.47
CA ILE A 51 10.15 12.25 -1.50
C ILE A 51 9.72 13.61 -2.07
N GLN A 52 8.50 14.06 -1.76
CA GLN A 52 7.90 15.29 -2.30
C GLN A 52 8.31 16.54 -1.52
N ALA A 53 8.24 17.72 -2.14
CA ALA A 53 8.72 18.97 -1.54
C ALA A 53 8.10 19.32 -0.17
N TYR A 54 6.87 18.86 0.11
CA TYR A 54 6.16 19.11 1.37
C TYR A 54 6.58 18.20 2.54
N ALA A 55 7.53 17.28 2.33
CA ALA A 55 7.99 16.36 3.37
C ALA A 55 8.59 17.12 4.56
N THR A 56 8.22 16.75 5.78
CA THR A 56 8.92 17.22 7.00
C THR A 56 10.08 16.29 7.36
N GLU A 57 10.06 15.06 6.86
CA GLU A 57 11.14 14.08 6.96
C GLU A 57 11.40 13.47 5.59
N ARG A 58 12.66 13.49 5.14
CA ARG A 58 13.01 12.94 3.84
C ARG A 58 13.01 11.42 3.88
N TYR A 59 12.25 10.81 2.96
CA TYR A 59 12.32 9.38 2.73
C TYR A 59 13.72 9.03 2.18
N PRO A 60 14.48 8.09 2.81
CA PRO A 60 15.86 7.81 2.46
C PRO A 60 15.96 6.89 1.22
N LEU A 61 15.42 7.35 0.09
CA LEU A 61 15.20 6.51 -1.10
C LEU A 61 16.50 5.86 -1.61
N ARG A 62 17.58 6.64 -1.72
CA ARG A 62 18.85 6.15 -2.27
C ARG A 62 19.53 5.17 -1.31
N GLU A 63 19.44 5.42 0.00
CA GLU A 63 19.97 4.55 1.03
C GLU A 63 19.24 3.21 1.04
N ILE A 64 17.92 3.24 0.94
CA ILE A 64 17.07 2.05 0.86
C ILE A 64 17.40 1.24 -0.40
N GLN A 65 17.49 1.90 -1.56
CA GLN A 65 17.87 1.25 -2.81
C GLN A 65 19.22 0.54 -2.71
N ARG A 66 20.22 1.17 -2.09
CA ARG A 66 21.54 0.58 -1.86
C ARG A 66 21.49 -0.59 -0.88
N LYS A 67 20.84 -0.43 0.28
CA LYS A 67 20.79 -1.45 1.35
C LYS A 67 19.99 -2.68 0.94
N LEU A 68 18.88 -2.48 0.22
CA LEU A 68 17.93 -3.55 -0.11
C LEU A 68 18.09 -4.07 -1.55
N ASN A 69 18.98 -3.47 -2.34
CA ASN A 69 19.28 -3.83 -3.72
C ASN A 69 18.03 -3.96 -4.61
N SER A 70 17.11 -3.00 -4.49
CA SER A 70 15.89 -2.96 -5.29
C SER A 70 15.39 -1.52 -5.46
N VAL A 71 14.79 -1.26 -6.62
CA VAL A 71 14.14 0.01 -6.98
C VAL A 71 12.63 -0.15 -7.18
N TRP A 72 12.07 -1.32 -6.84
CA TRP A 72 10.70 -1.68 -7.19
C TRP A 72 9.66 -1.07 -6.25
N PHE A 73 9.50 0.24 -6.32
CA PHE A 73 8.54 1.01 -5.52
C PHE A 73 7.43 1.57 -6.42
N VAL A 74 6.18 1.54 -5.96
CA VAL A 74 5.03 2.07 -6.72
C VAL A 74 3.92 2.61 -5.81
N SER A 75 3.65 1.95 -4.68
CA SER A 75 2.62 2.37 -3.72
C SER A 75 3.24 2.86 -2.41
N THR A 76 2.58 3.80 -1.72
CA THR A 76 3.02 4.25 -0.39
C THR A 76 3.20 3.07 0.59
N ALA A 77 2.34 2.05 0.54
CA ALA A 77 2.49 0.84 1.36
C ALA A 77 3.79 0.08 1.07
N ALA A 78 4.20 -0.04 -0.21
CA ALA A 78 5.48 -0.64 -0.58
C ALA A 78 6.66 0.16 -0.01
N TYR A 79 6.61 1.49 -0.08
CA TYR A 79 7.62 2.36 0.54
C TYR A 79 7.68 2.18 2.05
N MET A 80 6.56 2.01 2.75
CA MET A 80 6.54 1.77 4.20
C MET A 80 7.23 0.46 4.59
N VAL A 81 6.97 -0.64 3.87
CA VAL A 81 7.61 -1.93 4.15
C VAL A 81 9.12 -1.82 3.91
N ALA A 82 9.56 -1.22 2.82
CA ALA A 82 10.98 -1.02 2.55
C ALA A 82 11.67 -0.11 3.59
N TYR A 83 10.97 0.91 4.09
CA TYR A 83 11.46 1.77 5.16
C TYR A 83 11.68 0.96 6.45
N ALA A 84 10.72 0.11 6.82
CA ALA A 84 10.86 -0.78 7.97
C ALA A 84 12.07 -1.71 7.84
N LEU A 85 12.29 -2.29 6.66
CA LEU A 85 13.48 -3.12 6.39
C LEU A 85 14.79 -2.33 6.46
N TYR A 86 14.78 -1.07 6.04
CA TYR A 86 15.96 -0.22 6.12
C TYR A 86 16.35 0.13 7.55
N TYR A 87 15.38 0.25 8.46
CA TYR A 87 15.60 0.45 9.89
C TYR A 87 15.66 -0.86 10.70
N ASP A 88 15.79 -2.00 10.03
CA ASP A 88 15.97 -3.32 10.66
C ASP A 88 14.84 -3.69 11.64
N TYR A 89 13.60 -3.31 11.32
CA TYR A 89 12.44 -3.77 12.09
C TYR A 89 12.28 -5.29 11.98
N GLU A 90 12.11 -5.94 13.12
CA GLU A 90 11.96 -7.40 13.22
C GLU A 90 10.50 -7.87 13.02
N LYS A 91 9.53 -6.94 13.17
CA LYS A 91 8.09 -7.23 13.06
C LYS A 91 7.35 -6.11 12.35
N ILE A 92 6.49 -6.48 11.40
CA ILE A 92 5.66 -5.57 10.61
C ILE A 92 4.20 -6.01 10.71
N HIS A 93 3.34 -5.15 11.25
CA HIS A 93 1.90 -5.35 11.22
C HIS A 93 1.27 -4.52 10.10
N LEU A 94 0.47 -5.18 9.25
CA LEU A 94 -0.20 -4.56 8.13
C LEU A 94 -1.72 -4.54 8.35
N TYR A 95 -2.29 -3.35 8.45
CA TYR A 95 -3.72 -3.12 8.62
C TYR A 95 -4.24 -2.21 7.49
N GLY A 96 -5.47 -2.45 7.03
CA GLY A 96 -6.13 -1.57 6.04
C GLY A 96 -5.50 -1.58 4.65
N ILE A 97 -4.65 -2.56 4.33
CA ILE A 97 -3.97 -2.68 3.02
C ILE A 97 -4.77 -3.49 1.99
N ASP A 98 -6.07 -3.70 2.23
CA ASP A 98 -6.95 -4.42 1.33
C ASP A 98 -7.31 -3.56 0.13
N GLN A 99 -6.45 -3.66 -0.88
CA GLN A 99 -6.66 -3.05 -2.17
C GLN A 99 -7.78 -3.80 -2.91
N GLY A 100 -8.91 -3.12 -3.09
CA GLY A 100 -10.11 -3.64 -3.78
C GLY A 100 -9.86 -4.06 -5.24
N PRO A 101 -10.90 -4.48 -5.97
CA PRO A 101 -10.75 -5.03 -7.31
C PRO A 101 -10.41 -3.99 -8.39
N SER A 102 -10.61 -2.69 -8.12
CA SER A 102 -10.37 -1.61 -9.09
C SER A 102 -8.95 -1.62 -9.64
N LEU A 103 -8.83 -1.38 -10.94
CA LEU A 103 -7.59 -1.46 -11.72
C LEU A 103 -6.49 -0.54 -11.17
N ALA A 104 -6.85 0.67 -10.72
CA ALA A 104 -5.90 1.61 -10.13
C ALA A 104 -5.19 1.01 -8.90
N TYR A 105 -5.91 0.23 -8.11
CA TYR A 105 -5.34 -0.46 -6.95
C TYR A 105 -4.57 -1.74 -7.32
N GLN A 106 -4.76 -2.33 -8.49
CA GLN A 106 -4.01 -3.52 -8.92
C GLN A 106 -2.52 -3.22 -9.13
N VAL A 107 -2.20 -2.04 -9.66
CA VAL A 107 -0.83 -1.60 -9.93
C VAL A 107 0.02 -1.54 -8.66
N GLY A 108 -0.60 -1.20 -7.52
CA GLY A 108 0.06 -1.15 -6.21
C GLY A 108 0.28 -2.52 -5.53
N LYS A 109 -0.41 -3.59 -5.97
CA LYS A 109 -0.40 -4.90 -5.30
C LYS A 109 0.90 -5.67 -5.51
N ALA A 110 1.38 -5.75 -6.75
CA ALA A 110 2.59 -6.53 -7.05
C ALA A 110 3.84 -5.96 -6.35
N PRO A 111 4.05 -4.63 -6.31
CA PRO A 111 5.16 -4.02 -5.56
C PRO A 111 5.05 -4.24 -4.05
N LEU A 112 3.84 -4.13 -3.47
CA LEU A 112 3.64 -4.43 -2.05
C LEU A 112 3.95 -5.91 -1.74
N ALA A 113 3.49 -6.83 -2.59
CA ALA A 113 3.79 -8.26 -2.45
C ALA A 113 5.29 -8.55 -2.55
N PHE A 114 6.00 -7.89 -3.46
CA PHE A 114 7.47 -7.97 -3.56
C PHE A 114 8.15 -7.57 -2.25
N TRP A 115 7.79 -6.43 -1.66
CA TRP A 115 8.41 -5.97 -0.42
C TRP A 115 8.04 -6.80 0.81
N ILE A 116 6.81 -7.33 0.86
CA ILE A 116 6.43 -8.32 1.88
C ILE A 116 7.28 -9.59 1.72
N GLY A 117 7.47 -10.08 0.49
CA GLY A 117 8.35 -11.21 0.21
C GLY A 117 9.79 -10.97 0.63
N GLN A 118 10.35 -9.77 0.35
CA GLN A 118 11.67 -9.36 0.82
C GLN A 118 11.76 -9.35 2.35
N ALA A 119 10.71 -8.90 3.04
CA ALA A 119 10.66 -8.89 4.50
C ALA A 119 10.69 -10.31 5.08
N VAL A 120 9.79 -11.18 4.60
CA VAL A 120 9.72 -12.59 5.01
C VAL A 120 11.03 -13.31 4.71
N GLY A 121 11.61 -13.12 3.51
CA GLY A 121 12.88 -13.71 3.12
C GLY A 121 14.08 -13.26 3.97
N ARG A 122 13.95 -12.13 4.68
CA ARG A 122 14.94 -11.62 5.63
C ARG A 122 14.67 -12.03 7.08
N GLY A 123 13.64 -12.84 7.34
CA GLY A 123 13.28 -13.30 8.69
C GLY A 123 12.43 -12.30 9.49
N VAL A 124 11.88 -11.27 8.85
CA VAL A 124 10.97 -10.31 9.51
C VAL A 124 9.59 -10.95 9.67
N GLU A 125 9.03 -10.88 10.88
CA GLU A 125 7.67 -11.35 11.16
C GLU A 125 6.65 -10.40 10.53
N VAL A 126 5.90 -10.85 9.52
CA VAL A 126 4.84 -10.07 8.88
C VAL A 126 3.47 -10.55 9.34
N VAL A 127 2.75 -9.70 10.06
CA VAL A 127 1.40 -9.97 10.57
C VAL A 127 0.37 -9.22 9.74
N LEU A 128 -0.53 -9.95 9.09
CA LEU A 128 -1.70 -9.35 8.45
C LEU A 128 -2.82 -9.15 9.48
N GLY A 129 -3.45 -7.98 9.47
CA GLY A 129 -4.57 -7.69 10.36
C GLY A 129 -5.72 -8.67 10.18
N ARG A 130 -6.21 -9.22 11.30
CA ARG A 130 -7.42 -10.06 11.34
C ARG A 130 -8.60 -9.29 10.75
N GLY A 131 -9.35 -9.93 9.85
CA GLY A 131 -10.47 -9.32 9.13
C GLY A 131 -10.06 -8.59 7.84
N SER A 132 -8.77 -8.55 7.48
CA SER A 132 -8.39 -8.14 6.13
C SER A 132 -8.94 -9.14 5.10
N LEU A 133 -9.31 -8.67 3.91
CA LEU A 133 -9.80 -9.53 2.82
C LEU A 133 -8.78 -10.63 2.53
N ARG A 134 -7.49 -10.28 2.45
CA ARG A 134 -6.44 -11.27 2.20
C ARG A 134 -6.26 -12.28 3.33
N TRP A 135 -6.32 -11.85 4.59
CA TRP A 135 -6.24 -12.80 5.71
C TRP A 135 -7.44 -13.73 5.73
N THR A 136 -8.64 -13.20 5.51
CA THR A 136 -9.90 -13.94 5.55
C THR A 136 -9.96 -15.01 4.44
N TYR A 137 -9.52 -14.70 3.21
CA TYR A 137 -9.46 -15.68 2.13
C TYR A 137 -8.34 -16.72 2.31
N ASN A 138 -7.14 -16.28 2.67
CA ASN A 138 -5.98 -17.19 2.72
C ASN A 138 -5.94 -18.07 3.98
N SER A 139 -6.68 -17.72 5.03
CA SER A 139 -6.82 -18.53 6.25
C SER A 139 -7.90 -19.61 6.14
N GLY A 140 -8.67 -19.65 5.05
CA GLY A 140 -9.78 -20.58 4.87
C GLY A 140 -10.97 -20.33 5.81
N LEU A 141 -10.99 -19.18 6.49
CA LEU A 141 -12.06 -18.80 7.43
C LEU A 141 -13.28 -18.19 6.75
N ALA A 142 -13.18 -17.88 5.45
CA ALA A 142 -14.33 -17.61 4.60
C ALA A 142 -14.16 -18.31 3.26
N ASP A 143 -15.26 -18.83 2.73
CA ASP A 143 -15.33 -19.20 1.32
C ASP A 143 -15.04 -17.96 0.46
N PHE A 144 -14.26 -18.14 -0.60
CA PHE A 144 -14.15 -17.13 -1.65
C PHE A 144 -15.58 -16.76 -2.06
N PRO A 145 -16.04 -15.50 -2.00
CA PRO A 145 -17.30 -15.14 -2.62
C PRO A 145 -17.15 -15.61 -4.06
N ARG A 146 -18.09 -16.45 -4.51
CA ARG A 146 -18.15 -16.92 -5.90
C ARG A 146 -17.82 -15.72 -6.78
N PRO A 147 -16.82 -15.84 -7.67
CA PRO A 147 -16.18 -14.66 -8.21
C PRO A 147 -17.20 -13.86 -9.00
N TYR A 148 -17.69 -12.76 -8.40
CA TYR A 148 -18.32 -11.67 -9.14
C TYR A 148 -17.41 -11.23 -10.30
N ALA A 149 -16.09 -11.38 -10.10
CA ALA A 149 -15.09 -11.10 -11.10
C ALA A 149 -15.14 -12.01 -12.34
N VAL A 150 -15.53 -13.29 -12.29
CA VAL A 150 -15.40 -14.16 -13.49
C VAL A 150 -16.46 -13.85 -14.52
N GLU A 151 -17.73 -13.73 -14.13
CA GLU A 151 -18.81 -13.39 -15.08
C GLU A 151 -18.67 -11.96 -15.63
N GLU A 152 -18.19 -11.04 -14.80
CA GLU A 152 -18.00 -9.63 -15.17
C GLU A 152 -16.70 -9.43 -15.99
N TYR A 153 -15.60 -10.11 -15.65
CA TYR A 153 -14.40 -10.16 -16.50
C TYR A 153 -14.69 -10.86 -17.82
N GLU A 154 -15.44 -11.97 -17.84
CA GLU A 154 -15.80 -12.64 -19.08
C GLU A 154 -16.66 -11.74 -19.97
N LYS A 155 -17.58 -10.97 -19.38
CA LYS A 155 -18.34 -9.94 -20.12
C LYS A 155 -17.42 -8.89 -20.73
N ILE A 156 -16.49 -8.34 -19.95
CA ILE A 156 -15.52 -7.34 -20.43
C ILE A 156 -14.63 -7.93 -21.52
N TYR A 157 -14.08 -9.13 -21.31
CA TYR A 157 -13.19 -9.81 -22.25
C TYR A 157 -13.89 -10.20 -23.56
N ARG A 158 -15.16 -10.61 -23.50
CA ARG A 158 -15.99 -10.88 -24.69
C ARG A 158 -16.42 -9.60 -25.42
N ALA A 159 -16.46 -8.47 -24.73
CA ALA A 159 -16.82 -7.16 -25.30
C ALA A 159 -15.62 -6.41 -25.89
N LEU A 160 -14.38 -6.84 -25.61
CA LEU A 160 -13.20 -6.29 -26.27
C LEU A 160 -13.24 -6.65 -27.77
N PRO A 161 -12.94 -5.70 -28.68
CA PRO A 161 -12.80 -6.02 -30.09
C PRO A 161 -11.71 -7.07 -30.25
N LYS A 162 -12.04 -8.17 -30.93
CA LYS A 162 -11.04 -9.16 -31.29
C LYS A 162 -10.11 -8.51 -32.31
N GLU A 163 -8.81 -8.56 -32.06
CA GLU A 163 -7.85 -8.19 -33.10
C GLU A 163 -8.01 -9.18 -34.25
N ASP A 164 -8.39 -8.67 -35.42
CA ASP A 164 -8.46 -9.44 -36.65
C ASP A 164 -7.04 -9.82 -37.04
N GLY A 165 -6.71 -11.11 -36.85
CA GLY A 165 -5.49 -11.72 -37.38
C GLY A 165 -5.58 -11.94 -38.89
#